data_AF-A0A820SV16-F1
#
_entry.id   AF-A0A820SV16-F1
#
_cell.length_a   1.000
_cell.length_b   1.000
_cell.length_c   1.000
_cell.angle_alpha   90.00
_cell.angle_beta   90.00
_cell.angle_gamma   90.00
#
_symmetry.space_group_name_H-M   'P 1'
#
loop_
_entity.id
_entity.type
_entity.pdbx_description
1 polymer ?
#
loop_
_entity_poly.entity_id
_entity_poly.type
_entity_poly.pdbx_seq_one_letter_code
_entity_poly.pdbx_strand_id
1 'polypeptide(L)'
;MHLCNKLRSLNRIGRTRIQKARELTAEHRNRLDDQTLEQQNLLYELSHINKEIARCEEFKSKDQQLELVSLEDFYANAPADLTDPKITENDPHRLHLFQLDWELIQREKLHDDCKALQTEISDLKKQIVRRRKRLRSLRPKLKQVVKSTDPVRRYIESQFDDTNNFSQSINNPSIAKLPDPLYVLYSLVLAYQQCDGRHISCQIDSKDDSSTNNTINDTNSDGIYTNGDLQYQSLLRQHPLNVKVTLIISPDHTGELIFSYLTQLNIVTVQGKLSGLKAQQR
;
A
#
# COMPACT_ATOMS: atom_id res chain seq x y z
N MET A 1 -73.57 25.19 -99.77
CA MET A 1 -73.41 24.26 -98.61
C MET A 1 -72.02 23.60 -98.50
N HIS A 2 -71.38 23.16 -99.58
CA HIS A 2 -70.11 22.38 -99.51
C HIS A 2 -68.91 23.08 -98.83
N LEU A 3 -68.69 24.38 -99.07
CA LEU A 3 -67.56 25.12 -98.48
C LEU A 3 -67.66 25.23 -96.95
N CYS A 4 -68.87 25.46 -96.42
CA CYS A 4 -69.13 25.54 -94.98
C CYS A 4 -68.87 24.19 -94.28
N ASN A 5 -69.24 23.08 -94.93
CA ASN A 5 -68.94 21.73 -94.42
C ASN A 5 -67.43 21.42 -94.44
N LYS A 6 -66.71 21.86 -95.48
CA LYS A 6 -65.24 21.73 -95.55
C LYS A 6 -64.55 22.54 -94.44
N LEU A 7 -65.00 23.77 -94.17
CA LEU A 7 -64.50 24.61 -93.08
C LEU A 7 -64.79 24.01 -91.69
N ARG A 8 -66.01 23.47 -91.46
CA ARG A 8 -66.32 22.74 -90.22
C ARG A 8 -65.41 21.52 -90.03
N SER A 9 -65.17 20.76 -91.09
CA SER A 9 -64.26 19.61 -91.06
C SER A 9 -62.82 20.01 -90.74
N LEU A 10 -62.29 21.05 -91.39
CA LEU A 10 -60.96 21.59 -91.11
C LEU A 10 -60.84 22.14 -89.69
N ASN A 11 -61.89 22.80 -89.18
CA ASN A 11 -61.93 23.28 -87.80
C ASN A 11 -61.90 22.12 -86.79
N ARG A 12 -62.64 21.03 -87.05
CA ARG A 12 -62.57 19.80 -86.25
C ARG A 12 -61.18 19.15 -86.26
N ILE A 13 -60.52 19.13 -87.42
CA ILE A 13 -59.13 18.64 -87.55
C ILE A 13 -58.16 19.56 -86.79
N GLY A 14 -58.33 20.88 -86.87
CA GLY A 14 -57.54 21.84 -86.11
C GLY A 14 -57.69 21.65 -84.59
N ARG A 15 -58.94 21.51 -84.11
CA ARG A 15 -59.24 21.24 -82.69
C ARG A 15 -58.62 19.93 -82.21
N THR A 16 -58.70 18.86 -82.99
CA THR A 16 -58.10 17.56 -82.64
C THR A 16 -56.58 17.59 -82.66
N ARG A 17 -55.94 18.33 -83.58
CA ARG A 17 -54.49 18.56 -83.55
C ARG A 17 -54.04 19.35 -82.32
N ILE A 18 -54.76 20.41 -81.97
CA ILE A 18 -54.48 21.20 -80.76
C ILE A 18 -54.64 20.32 -79.51
N GLN A 19 -55.69 19.49 -79.46
CA GLN A 19 -55.90 18.56 -78.36
C GLN A 19 -54.74 17.56 -78.23
N LYS A 20 -54.31 16.93 -79.34
CA LYS A 20 -53.15 16.02 -79.35
C LYS A 20 -51.85 16.71 -78.95
N ALA A 21 -51.60 17.92 -79.43
CA ALA A 21 -50.42 18.69 -79.04
C ALA A 21 -50.44 19.01 -77.55
N ARG A 22 -51.61 19.37 -76.99
CA ARG A 22 -51.79 19.59 -75.55
C ARG A 22 -51.54 18.33 -74.73
N GLU A 23 -52.07 17.19 -75.18
CA GLU A 23 -51.87 15.89 -74.52
C GLU A 23 -50.39 15.49 -74.52
N LEU A 24 -49.69 15.60 -75.66
CA LEU A 24 -48.25 15.31 -75.73
C LEU A 24 -47.43 16.25 -74.84
N THR A 25 -47.71 17.55 -74.87
CA THR A 25 -47.02 18.50 -73.99
C THR A 25 -47.32 18.22 -72.51
N ALA A 26 -48.54 17.84 -72.16
CA ALA A 26 -48.90 17.46 -70.80
C ALA A 26 -48.19 16.17 -70.36
N GLU A 27 -48.06 15.17 -71.24
CA GLU A 27 -47.33 13.94 -70.96
C GLU A 27 -45.84 14.21 -70.72
N HIS A 28 -45.19 15.01 -71.57
CA HIS A 28 -43.80 15.40 -71.37
C HIS A 28 -43.61 16.24 -70.10
N ARG A 29 -44.57 17.13 -69.77
CA ARG A 29 -44.54 17.89 -68.52
C ARG A 29 -44.62 16.97 -67.31
N ASN A 30 -45.55 16.02 -67.30
CA ASN A 30 -45.69 15.08 -66.19
C ASN A 30 -44.44 14.22 -66.02
N ARG A 31 -43.82 13.74 -67.11
CA ARG A 31 -42.55 13.00 -67.03
C ARG A 31 -41.43 13.86 -66.45
N LEU A 32 -41.36 15.15 -66.82
CA LEU A 32 -40.39 16.07 -66.23
C LEU A 32 -40.68 16.29 -64.75
N ASP A 33 -41.94 16.48 -64.37
CA ASP A 33 -42.35 16.65 -62.97
C ASP A 33 -41.94 15.41 -62.14
N ASP A 34 -42.17 14.20 -62.64
CA ASP A 34 -41.75 12.93 -62.00
C ASP A 34 -40.22 12.88 -61.82
N GLN A 35 -39.45 13.20 -62.87
CA GLN A 35 -37.98 13.25 -62.80
C GLN A 35 -37.47 14.32 -61.84
N THR A 36 -38.12 15.49 -61.79
CA THR A 36 -37.75 16.53 -60.83
C THR A 36 -38.03 16.11 -59.39
N LEU A 37 -39.12 15.38 -59.14
CA LEU A 37 -39.42 14.82 -57.83
C LEU A 37 -38.35 13.81 -57.40
N GLU A 38 -37.97 12.90 -58.30
CA GLU A 38 -36.90 11.93 -58.06
C GLU A 38 -35.57 12.62 -57.76
N GLN A 39 -35.21 13.64 -58.54
CA GLN A 39 -34.01 14.43 -58.29
C GLN A 39 -34.03 15.10 -56.91
N GLN A 40 -35.17 15.69 -56.52
CA GLN A 40 -35.30 16.30 -55.19
C GLN A 40 -35.15 15.26 -54.08
N ASN A 41 -35.78 14.09 -54.21
CA ASN A 41 -35.64 13.00 -53.24
C ASN A 41 -34.16 12.60 -53.06
N LEU A 42 -33.43 12.41 -54.16
CA LEU A 42 -31.99 12.08 -54.12
C LEU A 42 -31.15 13.19 -53.49
N LEU A 43 -31.47 14.46 -53.75
CA LEU A 43 -30.79 15.59 -53.10
C LEU A 43 -31.04 15.64 -51.59
N TYR A 44 -32.27 15.31 -51.16
CA TYR A 44 -32.58 15.18 -49.75
C TYR A 44 -31.83 14.03 -49.08
N GLU A 45 -31.78 12.87 -49.72
CA GLU A 45 -31.00 11.71 -49.24
C GLU A 45 -29.52 12.07 -49.12
N LEU A 46 -28.92 12.67 -50.14
CA LEU A 46 -27.53 13.11 -50.11
C LEU A 46 -27.29 14.12 -48.99
N SER A 47 -28.18 15.11 -48.81
CA SER A 47 -28.08 16.07 -47.72
C SER A 47 -28.20 15.41 -46.34
N HIS A 48 -29.07 14.42 -46.19
CA HIS A 48 -29.23 13.66 -44.97
C HIS A 48 -27.95 12.87 -44.63
N ILE A 49 -27.43 12.11 -45.59
CA ILE A 49 -26.20 11.32 -45.41
C ILE A 49 -25.02 12.23 -45.09
N ASN A 50 -24.86 13.37 -45.77
CA ASN A 50 -23.79 14.32 -45.46
C ASN A 50 -23.91 14.90 -44.04
N LYS A 51 -25.13 15.15 -43.55
CA LYS A 51 -25.35 15.58 -42.16
C LYS A 51 -25.01 14.48 -41.16
N GLU A 52 -25.29 13.22 -41.50
CA GLU A 52 -24.89 12.07 -40.66
C GLU A 52 -23.38 11.89 -40.64
N ILE A 53 -22.69 11.98 -41.80
CA ILE A 53 -21.24 11.94 -41.88
C ILE A 53 -20.63 13.05 -41.02
N ALA A 54 -21.08 14.30 -41.17
CA ALA A 54 -20.60 15.40 -40.35
C ALA A 54 -20.80 15.16 -38.85
N ARG A 55 -21.97 14.61 -38.46
CA ARG A 55 -22.23 14.24 -37.06
C ARG A 55 -21.29 13.14 -36.56
N CYS A 56 -20.96 12.15 -37.40
CA CYS A 56 -20.01 11.10 -37.08
C CYS A 56 -18.57 11.63 -37.00
N GLU A 57 -18.17 12.57 -37.85
CA GLU A 57 -16.85 13.21 -37.80
C GLU A 57 -16.68 14.13 -36.58
N GLU A 58 -17.77 14.77 -36.13
CA GLU A 58 -17.79 15.58 -34.92
C GLU A 58 -17.69 14.75 -33.62
N PHE A 59 -17.81 13.42 -33.71
CA PHE A 59 -17.67 12.55 -32.56
C PHE A 59 -16.24 12.59 -32.01
N LYS A 60 -16.10 13.17 -30.82
CA LYS A 60 -14.86 13.19 -30.04
C LYS A 60 -15.01 12.24 -28.86
N SER A 61 -14.18 11.20 -28.81
CA SER A 61 -14.11 10.35 -27.63
C SER A 61 -13.49 11.13 -26.46
N LYS A 62 -13.90 10.79 -25.25
CA LYS A 62 -13.32 11.38 -24.02
C LYS A 62 -11.84 11.07 -23.87
N ASP A 63 -11.38 9.97 -24.47
CA ASP A 63 -10.00 9.50 -24.41
C ASP A 63 -9.01 10.46 -25.07
N GLN A 64 -9.47 11.29 -26.02
CA GLN A 64 -8.65 12.29 -26.72
C GLN A 64 -8.21 13.45 -25.82
N GLN A 65 -8.85 13.62 -24.67
CA GLN A 65 -8.48 14.67 -23.69
C GLN A 65 -7.49 14.16 -22.64
N LEU A 66 -7.18 12.86 -22.63
CA LEU A 66 -6.27 12.28 -21.67
C LEU A 66 -4.82 12.55 -22.10
N GLU A 67 -4.01 13.06 -21.17
CA GLU A 67 -2.57 13.09 -21.34
C GLU A 67 -2.04 11.68 -21.11
N LEU A 68 -1.67 11.01 -22.20
CA LEU A 68 -1.16 9.64 -22.14
C LEU A 68 0.32 9.61 -21.76
N VAL A 69 0.72 8.52 -21.12
CA VAL A 69 2.12 8.22 -20.82
C VAL A 69 2.95 8.13 -22.11
N SER A 70 4.20 8.58 -22.02
CA SER A 70 5.14 8.56 -23.15
C SER A 70 5.32 7.13 -23.69
N LEU A 71 5.59 7.01 -25.00
CA LEU A 71 5.86 5.72 -25.62
C LEU A 71 7.08 5.03 -24.99
N GLU A 72 8.10 5.81 -24.61
CA GLU A 72 9.32 5.31 -23.99
C GLU A 72 9.02 4.62 -22.65
N ASP A 73 8.21 5.25 -21.80
CA ASP A 73 7.83 4.70 -20.49
C ASP A 73 6.89 3.50 -20.62
N PHE A 74 6.03 3.49 -21.64
CA PHE A 74 5.16 2.35 -21.96
C PHE A 74 5.99 1.12 -22.33
N TYR A 75 6.93 1.24 -23.27
CA TYR A 75 7.77 0.09 -23.66
C TYR A 75 8.72 -0.37 -22.55
N ALA A 76 9.15 0.53 -21.65
CA ALA A 76 10.05 0.18 -20.55
C ALA A 76 9.35 -0.54 -19.38
N ASN A 77 8.11 -0.16 -19.06
CA ASN A 77 7.44 -0.58 -17.82
C ASN A 77 6.19 -1.44 -18.04
N ALA A 78 5.69 -1.56 -19.28
CA ALA A 78 4.55 -2.40 -19.56
C ALA A 78 4.92 -3.90 -19.56
N PRO A 79 4.05 -4.78 -19.06
CA PRO A 79 4.24 -6.23 -19.13
C PRO A 79 4.34 -6.70 -20.59
N ALA A 80 5.16 -7.72 -20.84
CA ALA A 80 5.38 -8.29 -22.18
C ALA A 80 4.08 -8.74 -22.88
N ASP A 81 3.04 -9.10 -22.13
CA ASP A 81 1.71 -9.46 -22.65
C ASP A 81 1.00 -8.29 -23.37
N LEU A 82 1.33 -7.04 -23.03
CA LEU A 82 0.76 -5.80 -23.61
C LEU A 82 1.72 -5.10 -24.59
N THR A 83 2.99 -5.52 -24.63
CA THR A 83 4.08 -4.84 -25.33
C THR A 83 4.51 -5.58 -26.59
N ASP A 84 3.69 -6.48 -27.12
CA ASP A 84 4.09 -7.39 -28.21
C ASP A 84 4.38 -6.62 -29.52
N PRO A 85 5.66 -6.34 -29.86
CA PRO A 85 6.02 -5.28 -30.81
C PRO A 85 5.58 -5.60 -32.24
N LYS A 86 5.34 -6.88 -32.55
CA LYS A 86 4.84 -7.35 -33.85
C LYS A 86 3.40 -6.88 -34.15
N ILE A 87 2.61 -6.58 -33.13
CA ILE A 87 1.20 -6.18 -33.24
C ILE A 87 1.06 -4.66 -33.12
N THR A 88 1.86 -4.04 -32.25
CA THR A 88 1.82 -2.61 -31.94
C THR A 88 2.40 -1.72 -33.02
N GLU A 89 3.39 -2.21 -33.78
CA GLU A 89 4.07 -1.41 -34.81
C GLU A 89 3.28 -1.32 -36.13
N ASN A 90 2.35 -2.26 -36.36
CA ASN A 90 1.58 -2.33 -37.61
C ASN A 90 0.24 -1.58 -37.57
N ASP A 91 -0.30 -1.25 -36.39
CA ASP A 91 -1.61 -0.60 -36.25
C ASP A 91 -1.62 0.46 -35.12
N PRO A 92 -1.73 1.76 -35.46
CA PRO A 92 -1.72 2.84 -34.48
C PRO A 92 -2.94 2.81 -33.55
N HIS A 93 -4.08 2.27 -33.99
CA HIS A 93 -5.26 2.16 -33.14
C HIS A 93 -5.06 1.13 -32.04
N ARG A 94 -4.48 -0.03 -32.38
CA ARG A 94 -4.14 -1.07 -31.39
C ARG A 94 -3.11 -0.58 -30.38
N LEU A 95 -2.08 0.14 -30.84
CA LEU A 95 -1.12 0.77 -29.93
C LEU A 95 -1.81 1.67 -28.90
N HIS A 96 -2.74 2.51 -29.35
CA HIS A 96 -3.47 3.40 -28.46
C HIS A 96 -4.34 2.64 -27.44
N LEU A 97 -5.00 1.56 -27.85
CA LEU A 97 -5.77 0.70 -26.93
C LEU A 97 -4.87 0.06 -25.87
N PHE A 98 -3.72 -0.48 -26.25
CA PHE A 98 -2.79 -1.08 -25.29
C PHE A 98 -2.21 -0.06 -24.30
N GLN A 99 -1.97 1.18 -24.74
CA GLN A 99 -1.58 2.27 -23.86
C GLN A 99 -2.67 2.60 -22.83
N LEU A 100 -3.93 2.68 -23.27
CA LEU A 100 -5.07 2.94 -22.40
C LEU A 100 -5.29 1.81 -21.39
N ASP A 101 -5.17 0.55 -21.82
CA ASP A 101 -5.32 -0.62 -20.94
C ASP A 101 -4.22 -0.64 -19.86
N TRP A 102 -2.97 -0.37 -20.25
CA TRP A 102 -1.87 -0.30 -19.30
C TRP A 102 -2.06 0.85 -18.29
N GLU A 103 -2.46 2.03 -18.75
CA GLU A 103 -2.78 3.14 -17.84
C GLU A 103 -3.91 2.81 -16.88
N LEU A 104 -4.95 2.12 -17.35
CA LEU A 104 -6.06 1.70 -16.52
C LEU A 104 -5.56 0.78 -15.40
N ILE A 105 -4.74 -0.21 -15.73
CA ILE A 105 -4.11 -1.11 -14.74
C ILE A 105 -3.27 -0.32 -13.73
N GLN A 106 -2.47 0.64 -14.20
CA GLN A 106 -1.66 1.48 -13.32
C GLN A 106 -2.53 2.33 -12.37
N ARG A 107 -3.58 2.96 -12.90
CA ARG A 107 -4.50 3.78 -12.10
C ARG A 107 -5.29 2.95 -11.09
N GLU A 108 -5.72 1.75 -11.46
CA GLU A 108 -6.37 0.82 -10.52
C GLU A 108 -5.43 0.43 -9.38
N LYS A 109 -4.19 0.06 -9.70
CA LYS A 109 -3.19 -0.27 -8.68
C LYS A 109 -2.92 0.92 -7.73
N LEU A 110 -2.69 2.11 -8.29
CA LEU A 110 -2.47 3.33 -7.49
C LEU A 110 -3.68 3.68 -6.61
N HIS A 111 -4.89 3.48 -7.13
CA HIS A 111 -6.12 3.70 -6.37
C HIS A 111 -6.26 2.72 -5.20
N ASP A 112 -5.93 1.45 -5.42
CA ASP A 112 -5.97 0.44 -4.37
C ASP A 112 -4.87 0.66 -3.31
N ASP A 113 -3.67 1.06 -3.71
CA ASP A 113 -2.61 1.49 -2.79
C ASP A 113 -3.05 2.71 -1.95
N CYS A 114 -3.69 3.70 -2.58
CA CYS A 114 -4.21 4.88 -1.88
C CYS A 114 -5.31 4.50 -0.87
N LYS A 115 -6.24 3.60 -1.23
CA LYS A 115 -7.24 3.07 -0.30
C LYS A 115 -6.57 2.34 0.87
N ALA A 116 -5.61 1.46 0.59
CA ALA A 116 -4.89 0.73 1.62
C ALA A 116 -4.22 1.68 2.62
N LEU A 117 -3.46 2.67 2.13
CA LEU A 117 -2.85 3.70 2.97
C LEU A 117 -3.89 4.52 3.75
N GLN A 118 -5.02 4.86 3.14
CA GLN A 118 -6.09 5.58 3.82
C GLN A 118 -6.70 4.77 4.97
N THR A 119 -6.87 3.44 4.79
CA THR A 119 -7.32 2.55 5.86
C THR A 119 -6.29 2.45 6.99
N GLU A 120 -5.01 2.33 6.67
CA GLU A 120 -3.93 2.28 7.66
C GLU A 120 -3.87 3.58 8.47
N ILE A 121 -3.96 4.74 7.81
CA ILE A 121 -4.03 6.06 8.46
C ILE A 121 -5.22 6.14 9.42
N SER A 122 -6.39 5.65 9.00
CA SER A 122 -7.60 5.62 9.84
C SER A 122 -7.40 4.75 11.08
N ASP A 123 -6.79 3.58 10.92
CA ASP A 123 -6.54 2.65 12.03
C ASP A 123 -5.46 3.15 12.97
N LEU A 124 -4.36 3.73 12.47
CA LEU A 124 -3.36 4.39 13.29
C LEU A 124 -3.96 5.55 14.10
N LYS A 125 -4.83 6.37 13.49
CA LYS A 125 -5.57 7.42 14.21
C LYS A 125 -6.42 6.84 15.34
N LYS A 126 -7.16 5.75 15.09
CA LYS A 126 -7.95 5.05 16.13
C LYS A 126 -7.04 4.53 17.25
N GLN A 127 -5.89 3.93 16.92
CA GLN A 127 -4.93 3.44 17.92
C GLN A 127 -4.37 4.57 18.77
N ILE A 128 -4.01 5.71 18.18
CA ILE A 128 -3.53 6.89 18.90
C ILE A 128 -4.60 7.38 19.90
N VAL A 129 -5.86 7.48 19.46
CA VAL A 129 -6.97 7.90 20.34
C VAL A 129 -7.17 6.91 21.49
N ARG A 130 -7.14 5.59 21.21
CA ARG A 130 -7.24 4.55 22.26
C ARG A 130 -6.09 4.65 23.26
N ARG A 131 -4.84 4.77 22.79
CA ARG A 131 -3.65 4.92 23.65
C ARG A 131 -3.72 6.19 24.50
N ARG A 132 -4.12 7.33 23.92
CA ARG A 132 -4.34 8.59 24.64
C ARG A 132 -5.42 8.45 25.72
N LYS A 133 -6.55 7.80 25.41
CA LYS A 133 -7.61 7.52 26.40
C LYS A 133 -7.11 6.64 27.54
N ARG A 134 -6.36 5.56 27.23
CA ARG A 134 -5.73 4.70 28.24
C ARG A 134 -4.80 5.51 29.13
N LEU A 135 -3.90 6.32 28.56
CA LEU A 135 -2.98 7.17 29.33
C LEU A 135 -3.71 8.18 30.22
N ARG A 136 -4.74 8.85 29.68
CA ARG A 136 -5.59 9.79 30.44
C ARG A 136 -6.30 9.09 31.60
N SER A 137 -6.71 7.84 31.44
CA SER A 137 -7.34 7.04 32.49
C SER A 137 -6.36 6.47 33.52
N LEU A 138 -5.09 6.24 33.13
CA LEU A 138 -4.07 5.68 34.01
C LEU A 138 -3.55 6.71 35.02
N ARG A 139 -3.37 7.97 34.58
CA ARG A 139 -2.88 9.06 35.45
C ARG A 139 -3.65 9.23 36.77
N PRO A 140 -5.00 9.30 36.79
CA PRO A 140 -5.75 9.41 38.04
C PRO A 140 -5.64 8.14 38.89
N LYS A 141 -5.63 6.94 38.28
CA LYS A 141 -5.44 5.67 39.01
C LYS A 141 -4.08 5.62 39.71
N LEU A 142 -3.02 6.04 39.03
CA LEU A 142 -1.68 6.12 39.62
C LEU A 142 -1.63 7.12 40.79
N LYS A 143 -2.26 8.29 40.64
CA LYS A 143 -2.39 9.27 41.74
C LYS A 143 -3.13 8.67 42.94
N GLN A 144 -4.18 7.88 42.71
CA GLN A 144 -4.92 7.21 43.76
C GLN A 144 -4.03 6.18 44.48
N VAL A 145 -3.29 5.36 43.75
CA VAL A 145 -2.34 4.40 44.34
C VAL A 145 -1.32 5.13 45.21
N VAL A 146 -0.66 6.17 44.69
CA VAL A 146 0.32 6.97 45.45
C VAL A 146 -0.29 7.52 46.73
N LYS A 147 -1.51 8.08 46.66
CA LYS A 147 -2.22 8.62 47.83
C LYS A 147 -2.56 7.54 48.86
N SER A 148 -2.98 6.35 48.40
CA SER A 148 -3.30 5.22 49.28
C SER A 148 -2.06 4.60 49.92
N THR A 149 -0.91 4.61 49.24
CA THR A 149 0.35 4.05 49.74
C THR A 149 1.18 5.03 50.56
N ASP A 150 0.88 6.33 50.49
CA ASP A 150 1.60 7.40 51.21
C ASP A 150 1.82 7.14 52.72
N PRO A 151 0.84 6.69 53.53
CA PRO A 151 1.08 6.44 54.95
C PRO A 151 2.08 5.30 55.20
N VAL A 152 2.02 4.23 54.39
CA VAL A 152 2.96 3.10 54.48
C VAL A 152 4.35 3.52 54.05
N ARG A 153 4.45 4.30 52.97
CA ARG A 153 5.70 4.89 52.50
C ARG A 153 6.38 5.71 53.60
N ARG A 154 5.66 6.65 54.22
CA ARG A 154 6.21 7.48 55.31
C ARG A 154 6.66 6.67 56.52
N TYR A 155 5.94 5.60 56.85
CA TYR A 155 6.31 4.70 57.94
C TYR A 155 7.63 3.97 57.64
N ILE A 156 7.80 3.46 56.42
CA ILE A 156 9.01 2.74 56.00
C ILE A 156 10.19 3.70 55.81
N GLU A 157 10.00 4.86 55.17
CA GLU A 157 11.05 5.87 54.98
C GLU A 157 11.59 6.38 56.33
N SER A 158 10.73 6.51 57.35
CA SER A 158 11.17 6.85 58.71
C SER A 158 12.04 5.79 59.38
N GLN A 159 12.08 4.56 58.85
CA GLN A 159 12.89 3.45 59.39
C GLN A 159 14.15 3.19 58.56
N PHE A 160 14.25 3.75 57.34
CA PHE A 160 15.33 3.47 56.39
C PHE A 160 15.75 4.76 55.65
N ASP A 161 16.84 5.41 56.10
CA ASP A 161 17.34 6.68 55.55
C ASP A 161 18.12 6.52 54.22
N ASP A 162 18.54 5.30 53.83
CA ASP A 162 19.46 5.04 52.70
C ASP A 162 18.80 4.87 51.32
N THR A 163 17.51 5.20 51.18
CA THR A 163 16.72 4.91 49.96
C THR A 163 17.11 5.73 48.72
N ASN A 164 17.89 6.80 48.87
CA ASN A 164 18.28 7.69 47.76
C ASN A 164 19.15 6.97 46.71
N ASN A 165 20.05 6.08 47.12
CA ASN A 165 20.93 5.34 46.20
C ASN A 165 20.16 4.32 45.34
N PHE A 166 19.07 3.74 45.88
CA PHE A 166 18.20 2.81 45.15
C PHE A 166 17.50 3.49 43.97
N SER A 167 16.90 4.65 44.25
CA SER A 167 16.14 5.41 43.28
C SER A 167 17.01 5.85 42.11
N GLN A 168 18.26 6.24 42.39
CA GLN A 168 19.21 6.66 41.37
C GLN A 168 19.69 5.49 40.50
N SER A 169 19.82 4.29 41.06
CA SER A 169 20.16 3.07 40.32
C SER A 169 19.03 2.63 39.37
N ILE A 170 17.78 2.70 39.80
CA ILE A 170 16.60 2.32 39.00
C ILE A 170 16.31 3.32 37.86
N ASN A 171 16.68 4.58 38.03
CA ASN A 171 16.44 5.64 37.04
C ASN A 171 17.41 5.60 35.84
N ASN A 172 18.28 4.59 35.72
CA ASN A 172 19.14 4.47 34.55
C ASN A 172 18.29 4.25 33.27
N PRO A 173 18.53 5.01 32.19
CA PRO A 173 17.72 4.96 30.98
C PRO A 173 17.77 3.60 30.26
N SER A 174 18.83 2.83 30.49
CA SER A 174 18.97 1.46 29.98
C SER A 174 17.96 0.50 30.61
N ILE A 175 17.49 0.76 31.84
CA ILE A 175 16.55 -0.11 32.57
C ILE A 175 15.15 -0.11 31.95
N ALA A 176 14.70 1.05 31.48
CA ALA A 176 13.38 1.21 30.88
C ALA A 176 13.21 0.41 29.57
N LYS A 177 14.31 -0.05 28.99
CA LYS A 177 14.34 -0.84 27.75
C LYS A 177 14.44 -2.35 28.01
N LEU A 178 14.47 -2.82 29.25
CA LEU A 178 14.52 -4.25 29.55
C LEU A 178 13.15 -4.92 29.37
N PRO A 179 13.11 -6.20 28.97
CA PRO A 179 11.92 -7.04 29.03
C PRO A 179 11.41 -7.17 30.47
N ASP A 180 10.08 -7.28 30.63
CA ASP A 180 9.41 -7.36 31.94
C ASP A 180 10.03 -8.40 32.90
N PRO A 181 10.35 -9.63 32.48
CA PRO A 181 10.94 -10.63 33.38
C PRO A 181 12.34 -10.26 33.87
N LEU A 182 13.16 -9.66 32.99
CA LEU A 182 14.49 -9.20 33.35
C LEU A 182 14.46 -7.94 34.22
N TYR A 183 13.46 -7.07 34.02
CA TYR A 183 13.23 -5.93 34.89
C TYR A 183 12.91 -6.36 36.32
N VAL A 184 12.00 -7.34 36.47
CA VAL A 184 11.66 -7.90 37.79
C VAL A 184 12.90 -8.52 38.44
N LEU A 185 13.65 -9.35 37.71
CA LEU A 185 14.90 -9.93 38.21
C LEU A 185 15.89 -8.84 38.66
N TYR A 186 16.12 -7.82 37.84
CA TYR A 186 17.02 -6.72 38.14
C TYR A 186 16.60 -5.97 39.41
N SER A 187 15.31 -5.62 39.53
CA SER A 187 14.77 -4.96 40.73
C SER A 187 14.92 -5.79 42.00
N LEU A 188 14.75 -7.11 41.92
CA LEU A 188 14.94 -8.01 43.05
C LEU A 188 16.42 -8.10 43.45
N VAL A 189 17.33 -8.27 42.48
CA VAL A 189 18.76 -8.35 42.73
C VAL A 189 19.29 -7.05 43.33
N LEU A 190 18.82 -5.89 42.85
CA LEU A 190 19.13 -4.60 43.46
C LEU A 190 18.63 -4.51 44.90
N ALA A 191 17.40 -4.96 45.18
CA ALA A 191 16.88 -4.98 46.55
C ALA A 191 17.76 -5.86 47.47
N TYR A 192 18.19 -7.03 46.98
CA TYR A 192 19.11 -7.90 47.72
C TYR A 192 20.49 -7.27 47.94
N GLN A 193 21.05 -6.60 46.94
CA GLN A 193 22.32 -5.88 47.06
C GLN A 193 22.26 -4.80 48.16
N GLN A 194 21.10 -4.20 48.40
CA GLN A 194 20.95 -3.21 49.46
C GLN A 194 20.79 -3.81 50.85
N CYS A 195 20.12 -4.97 50.95
CA CYS A 195 20.00 -5.68 52.21
C CYS A 195 21.30 -6.38 52.64
N ASP A 196 22.05 -6.95 51.68
CA ASP A 196 23.28 -7.73 51.91
C ASP A 196 24.47 -7.09 51.17
N GLY A 197 24.89 -5.93 51.70
CA GLY A 197 25.71 -4.92 51.02
C GLY A 197 27.14 -5.25 50.62
N ARG A 198 27.56 -6.51 50.46
CA ARG A 198 28.99 -6.83 50.17
C ARG A 198 29.27 -7.95 49.17
N HIS A 199 28.27 -8.75 48.77
CA HIS A 199 28.54 -9.98 48.00
C HIS A 199 27.85 -10.03 46.64
N ILE A 200 27.02 -9.04 46.28
CA ILE A 200 26.22 -9.06 45.06
C ILE A 200 26.31 -7.71 44.34
N SER A 201 26.67 -7.71 43.05
CA SER A 201 26.64 -6.52 42.20
C SER A 201 25.94 -6.83 40.87
N CYS A 202 25.05 -5.93 40.45
CA CYS A 202 24.29 -6.07 39.21
C CYS A 202 24.68 -5.00 38.19
N GLN A 203 24.98 -5.44 36.97
CA GLN A 203 25.27 -4.59 35.82
C GLN A 203 24.39 -4.99 34.64
N ILE A 204 23.95 -4.01 33.87
CA ILE A 204 23.23 -4.24 32.62
C ILE A 204 24.27 -4.28 31.52
N ASP A 205 24.37 -5.42 30.86
CA ASP A 205 25.28 -5.61 29.75
C ASP A 205 24.47 -5.51 28.46
N SER A 206 24.75 -4.47 27.67
CA SER A 206 24.29 -4.44 26.29
C SER A 206 25.27 -5.30 25.52
N LYS A 207 24.80 -6.40 24.92
CA LYS A 207 25.56 -6.93 23.79
C LYS A 207 25.46 -5.87 22.71
N ASP A 208 26.52 -5.07 22.57
CA ASP A 208 26.70 -4.24 21.38
C ASP A 208 26.80 -5.21 20.20
N ASP A 209 25.69 -5.36 19.48
CA ASP A 209 25.57 -6.14 18.23
C ASP A 209 26.41 -5.49 17.11
N SER A 210 27.73 -5.48 17.30
CA SER A 210 28.73 -5.24 16.28
C SER A 210 29.32 -6.55 15.72
N SER A 211 28.83 -7.72 16.17
CA SER A 211 29.41 -9.01 15.78
C SER A 211 28.42 -10.17 15.55
N THR A 212 27.15 -9.90 15.23
CA THR A 212 26.21 -10.96 14.77
C THR A 212 25.20 -10.56 13.68
N ASN A 213 25.41 -9.43 12.99
CA ASN A 213 24.62 -9.08 11.79
C ASN A 213 25.41 -9.16 10.46
N ASN A 214 26.65 -9.65 10.47
CA ASN A 214 27.41 -9.91 9.25
C ASN A 214 27.39 -11.41 8.93
N THR A 215 26.35 -11.86 8.25
CA THR A 215 26.39 -12.85 7.14
C THR A 215 24.96 -13.20 6.69
N ILE A 216 24.20 -12.22 6.21
CA ILE A 216 23.17 -12.47 5.19
C ILE A 216 23.19 -11.25 4.28
N ASN A 217 24.26 -11.12 3.51
CA ASN A 217 24.40 -10.29 2.31
C ASN A 217 25.86 -10.43 1.89
N ASP A 218 26.25 -11.61 1.42
CA ASP A 218 27.24 -11.77 0.35
C ASP A 218 27.25 -13.23 -0.13
N THR A 219 27.39 -13.34 -1.44
CA THR A 219 27.04 -14.43 -2.34
C THR A 219 27.84 -15.73 -2.19
N ASN A 220 27.18 -16.86 -2.53
CA ASN A 220 27.76 -18.14 -2.95
C ASN A 220 28.52 -18.96 -1.91
N SER A 221 27.80 -19.81 -1.16
CA SER A 221 28.32 -21.11 -0.73
C SER A 221 27.20 -22.15 -0.74
N ASP A 222 27.46 -23.27 -1.42
CA ASP A 222 26.57 -24.41 -1.57
C ASP A 222 26.26 -25.07 -0.22
N GLY A 223 25.19 -24.62 0.42
CA GLY A 223 24.57 -25.27 1.56
C GLY A 223 23.06 -25.17 1.43
N ILE A 224 22.40 -26.29 1.16
CA ILE A 224 20.93 -26.40 1.14
C ILE A 224 20.45 -26.21 2.58
N TYR A 225 20.23 -24.96 2.99
CA TYR A 225 19.43 -24.65 4.16
C TYR A 225 17.96 -24.76 3.75
N THR A 226 17.23 -25.65 4.40
CA THR A 226 15.80 -25.79 4.13
C THR A 226 15.07 -24.56 4.70
N ASN A 227 13.93 -24.17 4.14
CA ASN A 227 13.10 -23.07 4.65
C ASN A 227 12.74 -23.21 6.16
N GLY A 228 12.87 -24.41 6.73
CA GLY A 228 12.71 -24.65 8.16
C GLY A 228 13.85 -24.09 9.03
N ASP A 229 15.10 -24.11 8.55
CA ASP A 229 16.28 -23.71 9.32
C ASP A 229 16.30 -22.18 9.61
N LEU A 230 15.82 -21.38 8.66
CA LEU A 230 15.64 -19.93 8.83
C LEU A 230 14.54 -19.61 9.86
N GLN A 231 13.52 -20.45 9.99
CA GLN A 231 12.47 -20.26 11.00
C GLN A 231 13.01 -20.50 12.41
N TYR A 232 13.81 -21.53 12.63
CA TYR A 232 14.43 -21.80 13.94
C TYR A 232 15.38 -20.67 14.39
N GLN A 233 16.14 -20.09 13.46
CA GLN A 233 17.00 -18.94 13.76
C GLN A 233 16.20 -17.69 14.15
N SER A 234 15.01 -17.50 13.57
CA SER A 234 14.12 -16.41 13.99
C SER A 234 13.57 -16.61 15.41
N LEU A 235 13.22 -17.86 15.77
CA LEU A 235 12.72 -18.26 17.09
C LEU A 235 13.75 -18.09 18.21
N LEU A 236 15.03 -18.24 17.91
CA LEU A 236 16.14 -18.14 18.87
C LEU A 236 16.68 -16.72 19.06
N ARG A 237 15.98 -15.68 18.54
CA ARG A 237 16.41 -14.27 18.71
C ARG A 237 16.44 -13.86 20.20
N GLN A 238 17.66 -13.61 20.68
CA GLN A 238 17.91 -13.04 22.00
C GLN A 238 17.66 -11.53 22.01
N HIS A 239 17.19 -11.03 23.14
CA HIS A 239 17.10 -9.60 23.40
C HIS A 239 18.53 -9.01 23.53
N PRO A 240 18.80 -7.81 22.98
CA PRO A 240 20.15 -7.21 22.99
C PRO A 240 20.64 -6.84 24.40
N LEU A 241 19.73 -6.59 25.34
CA LEU A 241 20.06 -6.33 26.74
C LEU A 241 20.04 -7.61 27.56
N ASN A 242 21.12 -7.83 28.29
CA ASN A 242 21.29 -8.90 29.27
C ASN A 242 21.54 -8.32 30.66
N VAL A 243 21.19 -9.07 31.70
CA VAL A 243 21.47 -8.70 33.08
C VAL A 243 22.63 -9.55 33.58
N LYS A 244 23.75 -8.93 33.92
CA LYS A 244 24.90 -9.59 34.53
C LYS A 244 24.84 -9.41 36.05
N VAL A 245 24.75 -10.51 36.77
CA VAL A 245 24.81 -10.56 38.24
C VAL A 245 26.14 -11.17 38.64
N THR A 246 26.92 -10.44 39.42
CA THR A 246 28.21 -10.89 39.96
C THR A 246 28.06 -11.18 41.44
N LEU A 247 28.40 -12.39 41.84
CA LEU A 247 28.36 -12.90 43.20
C LEU A 247 29.80 -13.09 43.70
N ILE A 248 30.16 -12.46 44.80
CA ILE A 248 31.46 -12.62 45.46
C ILE A 248 31.26 -13.60 46.61
N ILE A 249 31.68 -14.86 46.43
CA ILE A 249 31.48 -15.93 47.42
C ILE A 249 32.65 -15.94 48.42
N SER A 250 33.85 -15.51 48.00
CA SER A 250 35.08 -15.34 48.80
C SER A 250 36.04 -14.41 48.03
N PRO A 251 37.09 -13.81 48.66
CA PRO A 251 38.01 -12.90 47.96
C PRO A 251 38.66 -13.50 46.70
N ASP A 252 38.79 -14.83 46.63
CA ASP A 252 39.38 -15.56 45.50
C ASP A 252 38.35 -16.27 44.59
N HIS A 253 37.04 -16.18 44.90
CA HIS A 253 35.98 -16.89 44.17
C HIS A 253 34.83 -15.95 43.81
N THR A 254 34.71 -15.64 42.53
CA THR A 254 33.62 -14.83 41.97
C THR A 254 32.79 -15.65 40.97
N GLY A 255 31.47 -15.59 41.09
CA GLY A 255 30.52 -16.18 40.17
C GLY A 255 29.84 -15.11 39.34
N GLU A 256 29.88 -15.22 38.02
CA GLU A 256 29.17 -14.35 37.08
C GLU A 256 27.97 -15.10 36.47
N LEU A 257 26.78 -14.53 36.59
CA LEU A 257 25.54 -15.05 36.00
C LEU A 257 25.05 -14.03 34.96
N ILE A 258 24.96 -14.44 33.71
CA ILE A 258 24.41 -13.63 32.62
C ILE A 258 23.02 -14.15 32.29
N PHE A 259 22.01 -13.32 32.52
CA PHE A 259 20.63 -13.58 32.18
C PHE A 259 20.31 -12.96 30.83
N SER A 260 19.88 -13.78 29.87
CA SER A 260 19.42 -13.36 28.55
C SER A 260 17.95 -13.72 28.35
N TYR A 261 17.26 -12.96 27.50
CA TYR A 261 15.83 -13.15 27.25
C TYR A 261 15.56 -13.51 25.80
N LEU A 262 14.85 -14.61 25.57
CA LEU A 262 14.39 -15.02 24.24
C LEU A 262 12.99 -14.45 23.99
N THR A 263 12.90 -13.45 23.12
CA THR A 263 11.67 -12.65 22.94
C THR A 263 10.52 -13.43 22.34
N GLN A 264 10.81 -14.36 21.42
CA GLN A 264 9.78 -15.16 20.74
C GLN A 264 9.34 -16.39 21.56
N LEU A 265 10.21 -16.89 22.44
CA LEU A 265 9.93 -18.06 23.29
C LEU A 265 9.47 -17.69 24.71
N ASN A 266 9.60 -16.42 25.12
CA ASN A 266 9.32 -15.93 26.47
C ASN A 266 10.08 -16.70 27.58
N ILE A 267 11.32 -17.11 27.29
CA ILE A 267 12.19 -17.85 28.22
C ILE A 267 13.37 -16.97 28.62
N VAL A 268 13.68 -16.95 29.92
CA VAL A 268 14.93 -16.40 30.46
C VAL A 268 15.95 -17.53 30.53
N THR A 269 17.11 -17.32 29.91
CA THR A 269 18.23 -18.26 29.95
C THR A 269 19.35 -17.71 30.82
N VAL A 270 20.06 -18.60 31.52
CA VAL A 270 21.19 -18.27 32.39
C VAL A 270 22.46 -18.91 31.86
N GLN A 271 23.52 -18.11 31.80
CA GLN A 271 24.88 -18.59 31.60
C GLN A 271 25.71 -18.26 32.84
N GLY A 272 26.27 -19.28 33.49
CA GLY A 272 27.13 -19.12 34.66
C GLY A 272 28.60 -19.29 34.30
N LYS A 273 29.45 -18.38 34.77
CA LYS A 273 30.91 -18.51 34.76
C LYS A 273 31.43 -18.40 36.19
N LEU A 274 32.25 -19.36 36.61
CA LEU A 274 32.90 -19.32 37.93
C LEU A 274 34.38 -19.03 37.74
N SER A 275 34.84 -17.91 38.28
CA SER A 275 36.24 -17.51 38.28
C SER A 275 36.82 -17.90 39.65
N GLY A 276 37.51 -19.04 39.70
CA GLY A 276 38.07 -19.55 40.97
C GLY A 276 38.61 -20.99 40.98
N LEU A 277 38.27 -21.83 40.00
CA LEU A 277 38.87 -23.16 39.90
C LEU A 277 40.17 -23.10 39.08
N LYS A 278 41.32 -23.00 39.77
CA LYS A 278 42.56 -23.52 39.20
C LYS A 278 42.30 -24.99 38.87
N ALA A 279 42.24 -25.32 37.59
CA ALA A 279 42.30 -26.70 37.14
C ALA A 279 43.56 -27.33 37.74
N GLN A 280 43.41 -28.17 38.76
CA GLN A 280 44.45 -29.12 39.12
C GLN A 280 44.53 -30.12 37.96
N GLN A 281 45.41 -29.85 37.00
CA GLN A 281 45.98 -30.89 36.17
C GLN A 281 46.74 -31.84 37.10
N ARG A 282 46.26 -33.07 37.18
CA ARG A 282 47.03 -34.26 37.54
C ARG A 282 46.78 -35.32 36.50
#